data_AF-A0AAN7NBE6-F1
#
_entry.id   AF-A0AAN7NBE6-F1
#
_cell.length_a   1.000
_cell.length_b   1.000
_cell.length_c   1.000
_cell.angle_alpha   90.00
_cell.angle_beta   90.00
_cell.angle_gamma   90.00
#
_symmetry.space_group_name_H-M   'P 1'
#
loop_
_entity.id
_entity.type
_entity.pdbx_description
1 polymer ?
#
loop_
_entity_poly.entity_id
_entity_poly.type
_entity_poly.pdbx_seq_one_letter_code
_entity_poly.pdbx_strand_id
1 'polypeptide(L)'
;MLEFGDKNHEVSMTALRLLQRMKRDWMHTGRRPSGLCGAALLVAARMHDFRRTVKEVIRVVKVCESTLRKRLTEFEDTPTSQLTIDEFMKIDLEEECDPPSFTAGQKKLKIQQLEKALSKKLEDFEGEISSYQDEIEIELENSRPKAKGVFANFTKDDSIEDNTSSVLGEEEAEDEELEAAANHLNKDFYNELHEKDRVKQNEDGECKNGNEALVRPPALESLLGPLPTAASLGITESIKECISTKDREPGE
;
A
#
# COMPACT_ATOMS: atom_id res chain seq x y z
N MET A 1 4.00 29.04 36.57
CA MET A 1 2.69 28.43 36.89
C MET A 1 1.89 28.32 35.59
N LEU A 2 0.78 27.59 35.49
CA LEU A 2 0.04 27.43 34.21
C LEU A 2 -0.95 28.57 33.91
N GLU A 3 -1.07 29.55 34.82
CA GLU A 3 -1.77 30.82 34.61
C GLU A 3 -3.19 30.69 34.02
N PHE A 4 -4.14 30.09 34.74
CA PHE A 4 -5.55 30.04 34.31
C PHE A 4 -6.39 31.21 34.86
N GLY A 5 -5.74 32.25 35.42
CA GLY A 5 -6.40 33.45 35.94
C GLY A 5 -7.50 33.14 36.96
N ASP A 6 -8.64 33.80 36.80
CA ASP A 6 -9.80 33.65 37.70
C ASP A 6 -10.49 32.28 37.55
N LYS A 7 -10.30 31.60 36.41
CA LYS A 7 -10.87 30.27 36.14
C LYS A 7 -10.02 29.11 36.68
N ASN A 8 -8.98 29.38 37.47
CA ASN A 8 -8.13 28.35 38.09
C ASN A 8 -8.93 27.26 38.81
N HIS A 9 -9.96 27.64 39.57
CA HIS A 9 -10.79 26.70 40.31
C HIS A 9 -11.64 25.83 39.36
N GLU A 10 -12.30 26.44 38.38
CA GLU A 10 -13.15 25.74 37.39
C GLU A 10 -12.35 24.71 36.57
N VAL A 11 -11.17 25.12 36.08
CA VAL A 11 -10.25 24.23 35.35
C VAL A 11 -9.80 23.07 36.25
N SER A 12 -9.49 23.35 37.52
CA SER A 12 -9.07 22.31 38.47
C SER A 12 -10.17 21.31 38.77
N MET A 13 -11.41 21.76 38.97
CA MET A 13 -12.56 20.90 39.19
C MET A 13 -12.87 20.03 37.97
N THR A 14 -12.76 20.61 36.77
CA THR A 14 -12.91 19.89 35.50
C THR A 14 -11.82 18.82 35.33
N ALA A 15 -10.57 19.17 35.62
CA ALA A 15 -9.45 18.23 35.57
C ALA A 15 -9.62 17.07 36.57
N LEU A 16 -10.13 17.36 37.78
CA LEU A 16 -10.44 16.33 38.77
C LEU A 16 -11.55 15.40 38.30
N ARG A 17 -12.62 15.94 37.69
CA ARG A 17 -13.69 15.13 37.12
C ARG A 17 -13.18 14.21 36.00
N LEU A 18 -12.38 14.75 35.08
CA LEU A 18 -11.72 13.95 34.02
C LEU A 18 -10.86 12.83 34.62
N LEU A 19 -10.05 13.15 35.63
CA LEU A 19 -9.18 12.17 36.28
C LEU A 19 -9.98 11.06 36.97
N GLN A 20 -11.11 11.39 37.61
CA GLN A 20 -12.01 10.41 38.21
C GLN A 20 -12.61 9.47 37.15
N ARG A 21 -13.02 10.01 36.00
CA ARG A 21 -13.50 9.19 34.87
C ARG A 21 -12.41 8.29 34.31
N MET A 22 -11.21 8.83 34.03
CA MET A 22 -10.05 8.05 33.58
C MET A 22 -9.64 6.96 34.60
N LYS A 23 -9.87 7.18 35.89
CA LYS A 23 -9.65 6.18 36.94
C LYS A 23 -10.65 5.02 36.81
N ARG A 24 -11.92 5.34 36.55
CA ARG A 24 -13.00 4.37 36.33
C ARG A 24 -12.80 3.56 35.05
N ASP A 25 -12.26 4.19 34.01
CA ASP A 25 -11.87 3.55 32.75
C ASP A 25 -10.53 2.77 32.86
N TRP A 26 -10.09 2.42 34.07
CA TRP A 26 -8.89 1.62 34.35
C TRP A 26 -7.58 2.12 33.72
N MET A 27 -7.52 3.38 33.27
CA MET A 27 -6.35 3.92 32.56
C MET A 27 -5.11 4.06 33.45
N HIS A 28 -5.30 4.18 34.76
CA HIS A 28 -4.22 4.37 35.74
C HIS A 28 -3.57 3.07 36.21
N THR A 29 -4.24 1.93 36.06
CA THR A 29 -3.85 0.64 36.66
C THR A 29 -2.46 0.20 36.18
N GLY A 30 -1.54 -0.03 37.14
CA GLY A 30 -0.16 -0.46 36.86
C GLY A 30 0.74 0.61 36.24
N ARG A 31 0.33 1.89 36.23
CA ARG A 31 1.04 2.95 35.50
C ARG A 31 1.17 4.23 36.34
N ARG A 32 2.10 5.12 35.98
CA ARG A 32 2.33 6.35 36.76
C ARG A 32 1.16 7.35 36.63
N PRO A 33 0.58 7.82 37.75
CA PRO A 33 -0.57 8.72 37.75
C PRO A 33 -0.23 10.15 37.29
N SER A 34 1.00 10.61 37.48
CA SER A 34 1.42 11.97 37.07
C SER A 34 1.10 12.25 35.59
N GLY A 35 1.38 11.29 34.70
CA GLY A 35 1.08 11.46 33.27
C GLY A 35 -0.42 11.61 32.98
N LEU A 36 -1.27 10.93 33.76
CA LEU A 36 -2.72 11.02 33.63
C LEU A 36 -3.24 12.38 34.14
N CYS A 37 -2.70 12.86 35.27
CA CYS A 37 -3.00 14.19 35.78
C CYS A 37 -2.61 15.29 34.77
N GLY A 38 -1.46 15.15 34.11
CA GLY A 38 -1.04 16.08 33.06
C GLY A 38 -1.96 16.06 31.85
N ALA A 39 -2.42 14.88 31.43
CA ALA A 39 -3.37 14.75 30.32
C ALA A 39 -4.71 15.40 30.67
N ALA A 40 -5.26 15.09 31.85
CA ALA A 40 -6.50 15.69 32.34
C ALA A 40 -6.41 17.21 32.43
N LEU A 41 -5.28 17.75 32.92
CA LEU A 41 -5.05 19.18 33.02
C LEU A 41 -4.99 19.86 31.64
N LEU A 42 -4.35 19.23 30.66
CA LEU A 42 -4.26 19.76 29.30
C LEU A 42 -5.63 19.79 28.62
N VAL A 43 -6.42 18.72 28.78
CA VAL A 43 -7.79 18.64 28.24
C VAL A 43 -8.69 19.67 28.92
N ALA A 44 -8.67 19.75 30.24
CA ALA A 44 -9.45 20.75 31.00
C ALA A 44 -9.09 22.18 30.61
N ALA A 45 -7.80 22.49 30.43
CA ALA A 45 -7.37 23.80 29.96
C ALA A 45 -8.00 24.14 28.60
N ARG A 46 -8.02 23.18 27.67
CA ARG A 46 -8.63 23.36 26.34
C ARG A 46 -10.15 23.51 26.39
N MET A 47 -10.84 22.83 27.31
CA MET A 47 -12.29 22.97 27.51
C MET A 47 -12.69 24.35 28.00
N HIS A 48 -11.80 25.04 28.72
CA HIS A 48 -12.00 26.40 29.26
C HIS A 48 -11.32 27.48 28.42
N ASP A 49 -11.02 27.19 27.15
CA ASP A 49 -10.38 28.09 26.17
C ASP A 49 -8.94 28.55 26.52
N PHE A 50 -8.24 27.85 27.42
CA PHE A 50 -6.84 28.08 27.70
C PHE A 50 -5.93 27.23 26.80
N ARG A 51 -5.33 27.87 25.79
CA ARG A 51 -4.38 27.24 24.87
C ARG A 51 -2.98 27.11 25.50
N ARG A 52 -2.81 26.12 26.37
CA ARG A 52 -1.49 25.76 26.94
C ARG A 52 -0.77 24.74 26.08
N THR A 53 0.55 24.88 25.98
CA THR A 53 1.37 23.94 25.22
C THR A 53 1.69 22.70 26.04
N VAL A 54 1.91 21.58 25.35
CA VAL A 54 2.35 20.32 25.97
C VAL A 54 3.64 20.54 26.78
N LYS A 55 4.57 21.36 26.30
CA LYS A 55 5.83 21.69 26.99
C LYS A 55 5.61 22.38 28.33
N GLU A 56 4.65 23.30 28.41
CA GLU A 56 4.31 24.00 29.66
C GLU A 56 3.77 23.05 30.72
N VAL A 57 2.89 22.13 30.32
CA VAL A 57 2.30 21.12 31.23
C VAL A 57 3.36 20.13 31.70
N ILE A 58 4.22 19.64 30.80
CA ILE A 58 5.34 18.75 31.13
C ILE A 58 6.26 19.36 32.19
N ARG A 59 6.58 20.66 32.06
CA ARG A 59 7.44 21.37 33.01
C ARG A 59 6.89 21.34 34.43
N VAL A 60 5.58 21.30 34.61
CA VAL A 60 4.89 21.23 35.91
C VAL A 60 4.77 19.79 36.40
N VAL A 61 4.29 18.89 35.55
CA VAL A 61 3.91 17.51 35.93
C VAL A 61 5.10 16.54 35.95
N LYS A 62 6.24 16.95 35.38
CA LYS A 62 7.51 16.19 35.37
C LYS A 62 7.37 14.82 34.71
N VAL A 63 6.86 14.80 33.48
CA VAL A 63 6.70 13.59 32.65
C VAL A 63 7.22 13.81 31.24
N CYS A 64 7.61 12.74 30.55
CA CYS A 64 8.08 12.84 29.17
C CYS A 64 6.93 13.17 28.20
N GLU A 65 7.24 13.89 27.12
CA GLU A 65 6.27 14.24 26.06
C GLU A 65 5.59 13.02 25.45
N SER A 66 6.37 11.99 25.14
CA SER A 66 5.86 10.71 24.62
C SER A 66 4.86 10.05 25.59
N THR A 67 5.06 10.21 26.90
CA THR A 67 4.16 9.65 27.91
C THR A 67 2.85 10.42 27.92
N LEU A 68 2.89 11.75 27.90
CA LEU A 68 1.68 12.58 27.85
C LEU A 68 0.88 12.30 26.58
N ARG A 69 1.53 12.24 25.42
CA ARG A 69 0.89 11.92 24.14
C ARG A 69 0.20 10.56 24.18
N LYS A 70 0.88 9.51 24.67
CA LYS A 70 0.28 8.18 24.85
C LYS A 70 -0.98 8.22 25.71
N ARG A 71 -0.98 8.97 26.81
CA ARG A 71 -2.17 9.10 27.69
C ARG A 71 -3.33 9.82 27.01
N LEU A 72 -3.05 10.81 26.17
CA LEU A 72 -4.08 11.52 25.40
C LEU A 72 -4.71 10.61 24.35
N THR A 73 -3.89 9.85 23.60
CA THR A 73 -4.39 8.87 22.62
C THR A 73 -5.21 7.76 23.26
N GLU A 74 -4.82 7.28 24.44
CA GLU A 74 -5.63 6.29 25.16
C GLU A 74 -6.93 6.87 25.68
N PHE A 75 -6.97 8.16 26.03
CA PHE A 75 -8.21 8.83 26.42
C PHE A 75 -9.14 9.00 25.21
N GLU A 76 -8.58 9.31 24.04
CA GLU A 76 -9.31 9.38 22.77
C GLU A 76 -10.04 8.06 22.46
N ASP A 77 -9.44 6.91 22.75
CA ASP A 77 -10.05 5.58 22.59
C ASP A 77 -11.22 5.29 23.57
N THR A 78 -11.47 6.13 24.58
CA THR A 78 -12.57 5.93 25.55
C THR A 78 -13.87 6.59 25.08
N PRO A 79 -15.07 6.07 25.45
CA PRO A 79 -16.34 6.69 25.07
C PRO A 79 -16.51 8.12 25.62
N THR A 80 -15.84 8.44 26.72
CA THR A 80 -15.81 9.79 27.30
C THR A 80 -15.31 10.85 26.32
N SER A 81 -14.35 10.50 25.44
CA SER A 81 -13.74 11.46 24.52
C SER A 81 -14.72 11.97 23.45
N GLN A 82 -15.78 11.20 23.17
CA GLN A 82 -16.77 11.48 22.14
C GLN A 82 -17.87 12.43 22.63
N LEU A 83 -17.95 12.68 23.95
CA LEU A 83 -18.93 13.58 24.54
C LEU A 83 -18.59 15.04 24.25
N THR A 84 -19.62 15.86 24.05
CA THR A 84 -19.46 17.31 24.07
C THR A 84 -19.10 17.80 25.48
N ILE A 85 -18.53 19.00 25.56
CA ILE A 85 -18.15 19.62 26.84
C ILE A 85 -19.35 19.70 27.79
N ASP A 86 -20.51 20.10 27.27
CA ASP A 86 -21.74 20.25 28.07
C ASP A 86 -22.30 18.90 28.54
N GLU A 87 -22.27 17.87 27.69
CA GLU A 87 -22.70 16.52 28.05
C GLU A 87 -21.81 15.93 29.15
N PHE A 88 -20.49 16.05 28.99
CA PHE A 88 -19.53 15.58 29.99
C PHE A 88 -19.74 16.24 31.36
N MET A 89 -20.18 17.50 31.41
CA MET A 89 -20.45 18.20 32.66
C MET A 89 -21.78 17.79 33.33
N LYS A 90 -22.70 17.17 32.59
CA LYS A 90 -24.04 16.82 33.10
C LYS A 90 -24.20 15.33 33.37
N ILE A 91 -23.55 14.48 32.57
CA ILE A 91 -23.78 13.04 32.53
C ILE A 91 -22.50 12.32 32.93
N ASP A 92 -22.63 11.35 33.83
CA ASP A 92 -21.57 10.38 34.11
C ASP A 92 -21.93 9.07 33.39
N LEU A 93 -21.04 8.62 32.50
CA LEU A 93 -21.20 7.33 31.83
C LEU A 93 -21.05 6.19 32.84
N GLU A 94 -21.92 5.18 32.76
CA GLU A 94 -21.85 3.99 33.61
C GLU A 94 -20.87 2.94 33.07
N GLU A 95 -20.71 2.86 31.74
CA GLU A 95 -19.83 1.91 31.09
C GLU A 95 -18.36 2.16 31.48
N GLU A 96 -17.65 1.09 31.85
CA GLU A 96 -16.22 1.11 32.18
C GLU A 96 -15.42 0.49 31.04
N CYS A 97 -14.21 1.00 30.82
CA CYS A 97 -13.28 0.42 29.84
C CYS A 97 -12.24 -0.50 30.49
N ASP A 98 -11.76 -1.45 29.68
CA ASP A 98 -10.63 -2.30 30.04
C ASP A 98 -9.29 -1.55 30.07
N PRO A 99 -8.32 -2.00 30.88
CA PRO A 99 -7.00 -1.37 30.92
C PRO A 99 -6.27 -1.47 29.58
N PRO A 100 -5.41 -0.49 29.21
CA PRO A 100 -4.71 -0.47 27.93
C PRO A 100 -3.82 -1.69 27.62
N SER A 101 -3.33 -2.39 28.65
CA SER A 101 -2.59 -3.63 28.45
C SER A 101 -3.46 -4.77 27.91
N PHE A 102 -4.73 -4.82 28.31
CA PHE A 102 -5.68 -5.82 27.83
C PHE A 102 -6.15 -5.49 26.42
N THR A 103 -6.57 -4.25 26.18
CA THR A 103 -7.04 -3.82 24.86
C THR A 103 -5.93 -3.91 23.81
N ALA A 104 -4.68 -3.54 24.15
CA ALA A 104 -3.54 -3.73 23.25
C ALA A 104 -3.28 -5.21 22.94
N GLY A 105 -3.43 -6.11 23.94
CA GLY A 105 -3.32 -7.56 23.73
C GLY A 105 -4.38 -8.09 22.77
N GLN A 106 -5.64 -7.68 22.96
CA GLN A 106 -6.76 -8.05 22.07
C GLN A 106 -6.55 -7.52 20.64
N LYS A 107 -6.16 -6.24 20.49
CA LYS A 107 -5.84 -5.63 19.19
C LYS A 107 -4.72 -6.42 18.49
N LYS A 108 -3.65 -6.77 19.19
CA LYS A 108 -2.53 -7.57 18.64
C LYS A 108 -2.98 -8.94 18.13
N LEU A 109 -3.78 -9.67 18.91
CA LEU A 109 -4.29 -10.99 18.51
C LEU A 109 -5.19 -10.89 17.26
N LYS A 110 -6.06 -9.87 17.21
CA LYS A 110 -6.94 -9.65 16.07
C LYS A 110 -6.15 -9.31 14.80
N ILE A 111 -5.12 -8.48 14.91
CA ILE A 111 -4.21 -8.16 13.79
C ILE A 111 -3.53 -9.45 13.29
N GLN A 112 -2.98 -10.26 14.20
CA GLN A 112 -2.32 -11.52 13.83
C GLN A 112 -3.26 -12.51 13.12
N GLN A 113 -4.53 -12.57 13.53
CA GLN A 113 -5.54 -13.40 12.87
C GLN A 113 -5.85 -12.91 11.45
N LEU A 114 -5.97 -11.59 11.27
CA LEU A 114 -6.19 -10.98 9.97
C LEU A 114 -4.99 -11.21 9.04
N GLU A 115 -3.76 -11.03 9.53
CA GLU A 115 -2.53 -11.32 8.78
C GLU A 115 -2.49 -12.78 8.31
N LYS A 116 -2.82 -13.73 9.19
CA LYS A 116 -2.87 -15.15 8.81
C LYS A 116 -3.96 -15.43 7.76
N ALA A 117 -5.13 -14.83 7.90
CA ALA A 117 -6.20 -14.99 6.93
C ALA A 117 -5.84 -14.39 5.56
N LEU A 118 -5.15 -13.26 5.55
CA LEU A 118 -4.63 -12.63 4.33
C LEU A 118 -3.52 -13.48 3.69
N SER A 119 -2.58 -13.99 4.48
CA SER A 119 -1.52 -14.90 4.00
C SER A 119 -2.10 -16.13 3.33
N LYS A 120 -3.09 -16.78 3.97
CA LYS A 120 -3.75 -17.94 3.38
C LYS A 120 -4.42 -17.61 2.05
N LYS A 121 -5.14 -16.49 1.97
CA LYS A 121 -5.75 -16.06 0.71
C LYS A 121 -4.70 -15.80 -0.38
N LEU A 122 -3.54 -15.26 0.00
CA LEU A 122 -2.45 -15.02 -0.94
C LEU A 122 -1.87 -16.35 -1.48
N GLU A 123 -1.69 -17.35 -0.61
CA GLU A 123 -1.31 -18.72 -1.00
C GLU A 123 -2.36 -19.35 -1.93
N ASP A 124 -3.66 -19.18 -1.63
CA ASP A 124 -4.75 -19.68 -2.49
C ASP A 124 -4.69 -19.03 -3.90
N PHE A 125 -4.50 -17.70 -3.97
CA PHE A 125 -4.36 -17.00 -5.26
C PHE A 125 -3.08 -17.37 -6.02
N GLU A 126 -1.96 -17.59 -5.33
CA GLU A 126 -0.72 -18.04 -5.96
C GLU A 126 -0.89 -19.42 -6.61
N GLY A 127 -1.61 -20.34 -5.94
CA GLY A 127 -1.98 -21.62 -6.51
C GLY A 127 -2.88 -21.52 -7.74
N GLU A 128 -3.88 -20.64 -7.72
CA GLU A 128 -4.74 -20.35 -8.89
C GLU A 128 -3.93 -19.80 -10.07
N ILE A 129 -3.03 -18.84 -9.81
CA ILE A 129 -2.15 -18.26 -10.83
C ILE A 129 -1.25 -19.34 -11.45
N SER A 130 -0.63 -20.20 -10.63
CA SER A 130 0.21 -21.30 -11.12
C SER A 130 -0.59 -22.28 -11.98
N SER A 131 -1.82 -22.63 -11.58
CA SER A 131 -2.68 -23.51 -12.38
C SER A 131 -3.00 -22.91 -13.75
N TYR A 132 -3.27 -21.59 -13.81
CA TYR A 132 -3.51 -20.92 -15.08
C TYR A 132 -2.23 -20.84 -15.93
N GLN A 133 -1.06 -20.64 -15.32
CA GLN A 133 0.22 -20.66 -16.03
C GLN A 133 0.47 -22.02 -16.69
N ASP A 134 0.29 -23.11 -15.95
CA ASP A 134 0.45 -24.48 -16.48
C ASP A 134 -0.51 -24.77 -17.63
N GLU A 135 -1.77 -24.36 -17.52
CA GLU A 135 -2.79 -24.55 -18.57
C GLU A 135 -2.42 -23.78 -19.84
N ILE A 136 -1.94 -22.53 -19.70
CA ILE A 136 -1.46 -21.72 -20.83
C ILE A 136 -0.25 -22.37 -21.50
N GLU A 137 0.73 -22.84 -20.72
CA GLU A 137 1.94 -23.48 -21.24
C GLU A 137 1.64 -24.77 -22.01
N ILE A 138 0.75 -25.61 -21.47
CA ILE A 138 0.28 -26.84 -22.14
C ILE A 138 -0.39 -26.51 -23.48
N GLU A 139 -1.27 -25.51 -23.52
CA GLU A 139 -1.98 -25.14 -24.75
C GLU A 139 -1.04 -24.51 -25.80
N LEU A 140 -0.05 -23.73 -25.37
CA LEU A 140 1.01 -23.22 -26.23
C LEU A 140 1.85 -24.36 -26.84
N GLU A 141 2.25 -25.36 -26.04
CA GLU A 141 3.00 -26.54 -26.52
C GLU A 141 2.18 -27.34 -27.55
N ASN A 142 0.88 -27.50 -27.32
CA ASN A 142 -0.01 -28.20 -28.24
C ASN A 142 -0.20 -27.46 -29.58
N SER A 143 -0.17 -26.13 -29.54
CA SER A 143 -0.33 -25.25 -30.71
C SER A 143 0.97 -25.08 -31.51
N ARG A 144 2.13 -25.48 -30.96
CA ARG A 144 3.40 -25.42 -31.69
C ARG A 144 3.34 -26.29 -32.96
N PRO A 145 3.73 -25.77 -34.13
CA PRO A 145 3.70 -26.52 -35.38
C PRO A 145 4.68 -27.70 -35.30
N LYS A 146 4.14 -28.93 -35.22
CA LYS A 146 4.95 -30.15 -35.28
C LYS A 146 5.51 -30.29 -36.70
N ALA A 147 6.80 -30.04 -36.88
CA ALA A 147 7.50 -30.26 -38.14
C ALA A 147 7.26 -31.71 -38.61
N LYS A 148 6.66 -31.90 -39.80
CA LYS A 148 6.30 -33.22 -40.33
C LYS A 148 6.83 -33.34 -41.76
N GLY A 149 7.64 -34.39 -42.00
CA GLY A 149 8.34 -34.62 -43.27
C GLY A 149 9.87 -34.63 -43.11
N VAL A 150 10.61 -34.50 -44.22
CA VAL A 150 12.09 -34.63 -44.31
C VAL A 150 12.86 -33.75 -43.30
N PHE A 151 12.26 -32.66 -42.81
CA PHE A 151 12.83 -31.74 -41.82
C PHE A 151 12.60 -32.13 -40.35
N ALA A 152 11.80 -33.15 -40.06
CA ALA A 152 11.51 -33.61 -38.68
C ALA A 152 12.70 -34.26 -37.97
N ASN A 153 13.77 -34.62 -38.71
CA ASN A 153 14.97 -35.23 -38.15
C ASN A 153 15.98 -34.20 -37.61
N PHE A 154 15.78 -32.90 -37.84
CA PHE A 154 16.71 -31.86 -37.37
C PHE A 154 16.41 -31.33 -35.96
N THR A 155 15.22 -31.63 -35.40
CA THR A 155 14.81 -31.16 -34.08
C THR A 155 14.95 -32.22 -32.99
N LYS A 156 15.63 -33.34 -33.29
CA LYS A 156 15.73 -34.51 -32.41
C LYS A 156 17.18 -34.94 -32.25
N ASP A 157 18.05 -34.02 -31.86
CA ASP A 157 19.29 -34.36 -31.18
C ASP A 157 19.72 -33.13 -30.36
N ASP A 158 19.59 -33.22 -29.05
CA ASP A 158 20.34 -32.37 -28.12
C ASP A 158 21.06 -33.33 -27.16
N SER A 159 21.96 -34.10 -27.78
CA SER A 159 22.95 -34.94 -27.11
C SER A 159 24.25 -34.93 -27.91
N ILE A 160 24.78 -33.74 -28.22
CA ILE A 160 26.16 -33.61 -28.70
C ILE A 160 26.87 -32.61 -27.82
N GLU A 161 27.56 -33.16 -26.83
CA GLU A 161 28.80 -32.57 -26.33
C GLU A 161 29.75 -32.34 -27.51
N ASP A 162 29.99 -31.06 -27.79
CA ASP A 162 31.30 -30.46 -28.03
C ASP A 162 32.33 -31.27 -28.84
N ASN A 163 32.48 -30.91 -30.13
CA ASN A 163 33.78 -30.84 -30.80
C ASN A 163 33.70 -30.31 -32.25
N THR A 164 33.48 -29.01 -32.46
CA THR A 164 34.07 -28.31 -33.61
C THR A 164 34.30 -26.84 -33.27
N SER A 165 35.51 -26.50 -32.82
CA SER A 165 35.88 -25.13 -32.50
C SER A 165 36.05 -24.24 -33.74
N SER A 166 35.65 -22.99 -33.58
CA SER A 166 36.08 -21.76 -34.26
C SER A 166 35.39 -21.41 -35.59
N VAL A 167 34.44 -20.45 -35.53
CA VAL A 167 34.65 -19.02 -35.88
C VAL A 167 33.35 -18.24 -35.54
N LEU A 168 33.42 -17.41 -34.47
CA LEU A 168 32.54 -16.26 -34.07
C LEU A 168 31.08 -16.57 -33.70
N GLY A 169 30.54 -16.36 -32.49
CA GLY A 169 31.01 -15.79 -31.23
C GLY A 169 29.79 -15.38 -30.37
N GLU A 170 29.66 -15.97 -29.17
CA GLU A 170 28.92 -15.49 -27.97
C GLU A 170 27.39 -15.30 -28.07
N GLU A 171 26.61 -16.37 -27.79
CA GLU A 171 25.13 -16.29 -27.60
C GLU A 171 24.68 -16.44 -26.13
N GLU A 172 25.58 -16.67 -25.17
CA GLU A 172 25.21 -16.76 -23.74
C GLU A 172 25.14 -15.40 -23.03
N ALA A 173 25.77 -14.35 -23.57
CA ALA A 173 25.78 -13.02 -22.96
C ALA A 173 24.52 -12.19 -23.30
N GLU A 174 23.82 -12.55 -24.38
CA GLU A 174 22.66 -11.78 -24.86
C GLU A 174 21.44 -11.98 -23.95
N ASP A 175 21.24 -13.17 -23.37
CA ASP A 175 20.09 -13.44 -22.50
C ASP A 175 20.18 -12.73 -21.15
N GLU A 176 21.38 -12.61 -20.56
CA GLU A 176 21.57 -11.93 -19.27
C GLU A 176 21.48 -10.40 -19.41
N GLU A 177 21.95 -9.85 -20.54
CA GLU A 177 21.80 -8.42 -20.85
C GLU A 177 20.35 -8.07 -21.22
N LEU A 178 19.64 -8.96 -21.93
CA LEU A 178 18.22 -8.81 -22.26
C LEU A 178 17.32 -8.91 -21.00
N GLU A 179 17.61 -9.87 -20.11
CA GLU A 179 16.90 -10.01 -18.83
C GLU A 179 17.20 -8.84 -17.89
N ALA A 180 18.44 -8.35 -17.85
CA ALA A 180 18.80 -7.14 -17.13
C ALA A 180 18.08 -5.90 -17.71
N ALA A 181 17.98 -5.79 -19.04
CA ALA A 181 17.24 -4.70 -19.69
C ALA A 181 15.73 -4.77 -19.40
N ALA A 182 15.13 -5.96 -19.45
CA ALA A 182 13.73 -6.17 -19.10
C ALA A 182 13.44 -5.81 -17.63
N ASN A 183 14.32 -6.25 -16.72
CA ASN A 183 14.21 -5.93 -15.30
C ASN A 183 14.43 -4.43 -15.02
N HIS A 184 15.33 -3.77 -15.76
CA HIS A 184 15.56 -2.33 -15.66
C HIS A 184 14.34 -1.53 -16.13
N LEU A 185 13.78 -1.88 -17.30
CA LEU A 185 12.59 -1.22 -17.85
C LEU A 185 11.36 -1.39 -16.95
N ASN A 186 11.18 -2.59 -16.37
CA ASN A 186 10.10 -2.84 -15.42
C ASN A 186 10.30 -2.03 -14.13
N LYS A 187 11.52 -1.95 -13.61
CA LYS A 187 11.83 -1.18 -12.40
C LYS A 187 11.52 0.30 -12.57
N ASP A 188 11.83 0.88 -13.72
CA ASP A 188 11.52 2.28 -14.04
C ASP A 188 10.01 2.49 -14.18
N PHE A 189 9.29 1.54 -14.78
CA PHE A 189 7.84 1.57 -14.90
C PHE A 189 7.12 1.55 -13.54
N TYR A 190 7.53 0.68 -12.62
CA TYR A 190 6.97 0.62 -11.26
C TYR A 190 7.28 1.87 -10.44
N ASN A 191 8.49 2.43 -10.57
CA ASN A 191 8.87 3.65 -9.87
C ASN A 191 8.11 4.88 -10.40
N GLU A 192 7.86 4.97 -11.71
CA GLU A 192 7.12 6.10 -12.31
C GLU A 192 5.63 6.07 -11.94
N LEU A 193 5.02 4.88 -11.81
CA LEU A 193 3.68 4.72 -11.24
C LEU A 193 3.65 5.14 -9.76
N HIS A 194 4.66 4.73 -8.99
CA HIS A 194 4.76 5.09 -7.57
C HIS A 194 4.95 6.60 -7.34
N GLU A 195 5.67 7.30 -8.23
CA GLU A 195 5.83 8.75 -8.17
C GLU A 195 4.56 9.49 -8.67
N LYS A 196 3.84 8.97 -9.67
CA LYS A 196 2.52 9.50 -10.06
C LYS A 196 1.48 9.40 -8.95
N ASP A 197 1.51 8.33 -8.14
CA ASP A 197 0.65 8.19 -6.97
C ASP A 197 1.08 9.08 -5.80
N ARG A 198 2.38 9.39 -5.66
CA ARG A 198 2.88 10.37 -4.67
C ARG A 198 2.56 11.82 -5.03
N VAL A 199 2.58 12.17 -6.32
CA VAL A 199 2.25 13.53 -6.77
C VAL A 199 0.74 13.78 -6.68
N LYS A 200 -0.11 12.78 -6.96
CA LYS A 200 -1.57 12.88 -6.76
C LYS A 200 -1.98 13.06 -5.29
N GLN A 201 -1.22 12.52 -4.34
CA GLN A 201 -1.51 12.71 -2.91
C GLN A 201 -1.11 14.09 -2.37
N ASN A 202 -0.33 14.88 -3.10
CA ASN A 202 0.16 16.18 -2.63
C ASN A 202 -0.61 17.38 -3.19
N GLU A 203 -1.52 17.20 -4.16
CA GLU A 203 -2.28 18.33 -4.76
C GLU A 203 -3.80 18.31 -4.52
N ASP A 204 -4.41 17.20 -4.09
CA ASP A 204 -5.88 17.14 -3.95
C ASP A 204 -6.34 17.12 -2.49
N GLY A 205 -6.50 18.33 -1.94
CA GLY A 205 -7.43 18.58 -0.85
C GLY A 205 -8.89 18.54 -1.35
N GLU A 206 -9.68 17.67 -0.72
CA GLU A 206 -11.16 17.59 -0.71
C GLU A 206 -11.93 16.78 -1.79
N CYS A 207 -12.68 15.80 -1.26
CA CYS A 207 -14.01 15.29 -1.65
C CYS A 207 -14.25 14.30 -2.83
N LYS A 208 -14.59 13.06 -2.41
CA LYS A 208 -15.71 12.17 -2.80
C LYS A 208 -15.78 11.46 -4.17
N ASN A 209 -16.05 10.16 -4.01
CA ASN A 209 -16.83 9.22 -4.84
C ASN A 209 -16.17 8.58 -6.07
N GLY A 210 -16.47 7.29 -6.20
CA GLY A 210 -15.79 6.35 -7.08
C GLY A 210 -16.03 6.60 -8.55
N ASN A 211 -15.02 6.20 -9.32
CA ASN A 211 -15.13 5.45 -10.56
C ASN A 211 -13.76 4.81 -10.81
N GLU A 212 -13.72 3.49 -10.94
CA GLU A 212 -12.54 2.76 -11.42
C GLU A 212 -12.14 3.33 -12.79
N ALA A 213 -11.08 4.14 -12.81
CA ALA A 213 -10.48 4.58 -14.06
C ALA A 213 -9.70 3.40 -14.64
N LEU A 214 -10.27 2.73 -15.63
CA LEU A 214 -9.57 1.82 -16.51
C LEU A 214 -8.38 2.58 -17.14
N VAL A 215 -7.19 2.38 -16.58
CA VAL A 215 -5.95 2.97 -17.09
C VAL A 215 -5.69 2.33 -18.45
N ARG A 216 -5.98 3.07 -19.52
CA ARG A 216 -5.62 2.66 -20.88
C ARG A 216 -4.08 2.64 -20.95
N PRO A 217 -3.45 1.53 -21.38
CA PRO A 217 -2.00 1.49 -21.49
C PRO A 217 -1.53 2.60 -22.44
N PRO A 218 -0.41 3.26 -22.15
CA PRO A 218 0.14 4.28 -23.03
C PRO A 218 0.39 3.69 -24.41
N ALA A 219 0.14 4.48 -25.46
CA ALA A 219 0.38 4.04 -26.82
C ALA A 219 1.85 3.63 -27.00
N LEU A 220 2.10 2.50 -27.66
CA LEU A 220 3.45 1.95 -27.92
C LEU A 220 4.41 2.97 -28.54
N GLU A 221 3.87 3.92 -29.31
CA GLU A 221 4.61 5.01 -29.95
C GLU A 221 5.26 5.99 -28.95
N SER A 222 4.68 6.14 -27.75
CA SER A 222 5.29 6.95 -26.68
C SER A 222 6.50 6.27 -26.03
N LEU A 223 6.58 4.94 -26.11
CA LEU A 223 7.65 4.13 -25.51
C LEU A 223 8.79 3.87 -26.49
N LEU A 224 8.45 3.60 -27.75
CA LEU A 224 9.41 3.13 -28.78
C LEU A 224 9.76 4.21 -29.81
N GLY A 225 9.15 5.40 -29.71
CA GLY A 225 9.25 6.44 -30.72
C GLY A 225 8.46 6.10 -32.00
N PRO A 226 8.65 6.87 -33.10
CA PRO A 226 7.92 6.67 -34.35
C PRO A 226 8.18 5.27 -34.89
N LEU A 227 7.13 4.44 -34.98
CA LEU A 227 7.27 3.06 -35.44
C LEU A 227 7.59 3.04 -36.94
N PRO A 228 8.51 2.17 -37.39
CA PRO A 228 8.88 2.08 -38.80
C PRO A 228 7.64 1.66 -39.62
N THR A 229 7.17 2.58 -40.44
CA THR A 229 6.07 2.33 -41.37
C THR A 229 6.59 1.56 -42.58
N ALA A 230 5.74 0.78 -43.27
CA ALA A 230 6.09 0.12 -44.54
C ALA A 230 6.78 1.04 -45.56
N ALA A 231 6.46 2.35 -45.55
CA ALA A 231 7.11 3.38 -46.33
C ALA A 231 8.57 3.63 -45.92
N SER A 232 8.85 3.66 -44.62
CA SER A 232 10.20 3.82 -44.07
C SER A 232 11.11 2.63 -44.39
N LEU A 233 10.54 1.45 -44.58
CA LEU A 233 11.26 0.22 -44.89
C LEU A 233 11.33 -0.05 -46.41
N GLY A 234 10.80 0.82 -47.26
CA GLY A 234 10.84 0.68 -48.72
C GLY A 234 10.02 -0.47 -49.29
N ILE A 235 9.19 -1.14 -48.49
CA ILE A 235 8.47 -2.37 -48.84
C ILE A 235 7.00 -2.13 -49.24
N THR A 236 6.60 -0.88 -49.46
CA THR A 236 5.20 -0.54 -49.76
C THR A 236 4.66 -1.18 -51.05
N GLU A 237 5.49 -1.27 -52.10
CA GLU A 237 5.08 -1.89 -53.37
C GLU A 237 4.94 -3.41 -53.22
N SER A 238 5.87 -4.06 -52.52
CA SER A 238 5.83 -5.50 -52.27
C SER A 238 4.59 -5.90 -51.45
N ILE A 239 4.23 -5.08 -50.46
CA ILE A 239 3.00 -5.29 -49.68
C ILE A 239 1.76 -5.07 -50.56
N LYS A 240 1.70 -4.01 -51.35
CA LYS A 240 0.56 -3.74 -52.25
C LYS A 240 0.37 -4.85 -53.30
N GLU A 241 1.46 -5.38 -53.84
CA GLU A 241 1.45 -6.49 -54.78
C GLU A 241 0.95 -7.80 -54.13
N CYS A 242 1.39 -8.10 -52.91
CA CYS A 242 0.90 -9.25 -52.13
C CYS A 242 -0.60 -9.14 -51.80
N ILE A 243 -1.12 -7.93 -51.58
CA ILE A 243 -2.55 -7.73 -51.29
C ILE A 243 -3.37 -7.82 -52.57
N SER A 244 -2.88 -7.27 -53.69
CA SER A 244 -3.58 -7.27 -54.98
C SER A 244 -3.63 -8.64 -55.66
N THR A 245 -2.70 -9.55 -55.35
CA THR A 245 -2.67 -10.91 -55.92
C THR A 245 -3.69 -11.85 -55.29
N LYS A 246 -4.33 -11.45 -54.17
CA LYS A 246 -5.35 -12.25 -53.49
C LYS A 246 -6.76 -12.09 -54.08
N ASP A 247 -6.97 -11.10 -54.95
CA ASP A 247 -8.28 -10.80 -55.58
C ASP A 247 -8.46 -11.39 -56.99
N ARG A 248 -7.52 -12.20 -57.48
CA ARG A 248 -7.71 -13.01 -58.70
C ARG A 248 -8.05 -14.45 -58.33
N GLU A 249 -9.35 -14.75 -58.26
CA GLU A 249 -9.81 -16.13 -58.34
C GLU A 249 -9.41 -16.76 -59.69
N PRO A 250 -8.95 -18.03 -59.71
CA PRO A 250 -8.80 -18.79 -60.94
C PRO A 250 -10.16 -19.40 -61.33
N GLY A 251 -10.75 -18.90 -62.41
CA GLY A 251 -12.06 -19.36 -62.86
C GLY A 251 -12.53 -18.81 -64.21
N GLU A 252 -11.74 -18.99 -65.27
CA GLU A 252 -12.18 -19.44 -66.60
C GLU A 252 -11.13 -20.39 -67.19
#